data_AF-A0A6A6HGD9-F1
#
_entry.id   AF-A0A6A6HGD9-F1
#
_cell.length_a   1.000
_cell.length_b   1.000
_cell.length_c   1.000
_cell.angle_alpha   90.00
_cell.angle_beta   90.00
_cell.angle_gamma   90.00
#
_symmetry.space_group_name_H-M   'P 1'
#
loop_
_entity.id
_entity.type
_entity.pdbx_description
1 polymer ?
#
loop_
_entity_poly.entity_id
_entity_poly.type
_entity_poly.pdbx_seq_one_letter_code
_entity_poly.pdbx_strand_id
1 'polypeptide(L)'
;MALIEKYGELPLSSNGISEPSTPTASTVLAHIFNAMLTSARISHELASKTVSCVIEAGYADVQTLNSSSWEERTEVLTKGGYTRYREKTATALGDLCEWVLEKWEGDLNNLRKDAEDEPQRIKSKVKEIKGLGDVGVNIFCDTMQGLWICLAPFMDPRSLRTAETIGLGSDVEQMFEAVGRDPEKMASLCMAITKVRLEKRESEFKD
;
A
#
# COMPACT_ATOMS: atom_id res chain seq x y z
N MET A 1 -10.04 -12.63 16.28
CA MET A 1 -10.98 -11.55 15.86
C MET A 1 -11.65 -12.06 14.59
N ALA A 2 -12.95 -12.36 14.64
CA ALA A 2 -13.66 -13.03 13.53
C ALA A 2 -13.52 -12.32 12.17
N LEU A 3 -13.38 -10.98 12.17
CA LEU A 3 -13.16 -10.20 10.95
C LEU A 3 -11.80 -10.48 10.30
N ILE A 4 -10.72 -10.51 11.08
CA ILE A 4 -9.38 -10.85 10.59
C ILE A 4 -9.34 -12.32 10.14
N GLU A 5 -9.97 -13.22 10.88
CA GLU A 5 -10.04 -14.64 10.50
C GLU A 5 -10.78 -14.87 9.17
N LYS A 6 -11.81 -14.07 8.87
CA LYS A 6 -12.61 -14.20 7.65
C LYS A 6 -12.04 -13.44 6.44
N TYR A 7 -11.50 -12.25 6.67
CA TYR A 7 -11.14 -11.30 5.60
C TYR A 7 -9.72 -10.72 5.73
N GLY A 8 -9.02 -11.01 6.82
CA GLY A 8 -7.68 -10.49 7.08
C GLY A 8 -6.62 -11.22 6.28
N GLU A 9 -5.76 -10.44 5.66
CA GLU A 9 -4.58 -10.90 4.92
C GLU A 9 -3.45 -9.90 5.20
N LEU A 10 -2.21 -10.38 5.23
CA LEU A 10 -1.07 -9.45 5.22
C LEU A 10 -1.12 -8.64 3.92
N PRO A 11 -0.90 -7.32 3.97
CA PRO A 11 -0.83 -6.51 2.76
C PRO A 11 0.12 -7.13 1.73
N LEU A 12 -0.32 -7.16 0.47
CA LEU A 12 0.42 -7.70 -0.68
C LEU A 12 0.80 -9.18 -0.64
N SER A 13 0.32 -9.96 0.34
CA SER A 13 0.55 -11.41 0.40
C SER A 13 0.02 -12.17 -0.82
N SER A 14 -1.01 -11.66 -1.48
CA SER A 14 -1.57 -12.23 -2.72
C SER A 14 -1.01 -11.59 -4.01
N ASN A 15 -0.06 -10.66 -3.90
CA ASN A 15 0.49 -9.90 -5.03
C ASN A 15 1.90 -10.34 -5.47
N GLY A 16 2.38 -11.50 -5.01
CA GLY A 16 3.63 -12.11 -5.49
C GLY A 16 4.91 -11.63 -4.81
N ILE A 17 4.83 -11.01 -3.64
CA ILE A 17 6.00 -10.68 -2.81
C ILE A 17 6.48 -11.94 -2.06
N SER A 18 7.77 -12.25 -2.13
CA SER A 18 8.36 -13.43 -1.47
C SER A 18 8.41 -13.31 0.06
N GLU A 19 8.69 -12.12 0.58
CA GLU A 19 8.85 -11.85 2.03
C GLU A 19 7.95 -10.68 2.49
N PRO A 20 6.61 -10.86 2.51
CA PRO A 20 5.67 -9.78 2.82
C PRO A 20 5.74 -9.29 4.28
N SER A 21 6.38 -10.02 5.19
CA SER A 21 6.59 -9.64 6.60
C SER A 21 7.95 -9.00 6.88
N THR A 22 8.79 -8.78 5.86
CA THR A 22 10.12 -8.17 6.02
C THR A 22 10.20 -6.84 5.28
N PRO A 23 10.67 -5.74 5.91
CA PRO A 23 10.84 -4.45 5.25
C PRO A 23 12.10 -4.41 4.35
N THR A 24 12.21 -5.32 3.38
CA THR A 24 13.27 -5.24 2.36
C THR A 24 13.05 -4.04 1.45
N ALA A 25 14.10 -3.55 0.76
CA ALA A 25 13.96 -2.48 -0.23
C ALA A 25 12.85 -2.77 -1.25
N SER A 26 12.77 -4.03 -1.72
CA SER A 26 11.75 -4.47 -2.66
C SER A 26 10.35 -4.52 -2.08
N THR A 27 10.21 -5.00 -0.84
CA THR A 27 8.90 -4.99 -0.15
C THR A 27 8.39 -3.56 0.00
N VAL A 28 9.23 -2.63 0.49
CA VAL A 28 8.82 -1.22 0.66
C VAL A 28 8.43 -0.58 -0.67
N LEU A 29 9.20 -0.83 -1.74
CA LEU A 29 8.89 -0.31 -3.08
C LEU A 29 7.57 -0.87 -3.62
N ALA A 30 7.28 -2.16 -3.39
CA ALA A 30 6.01 -2.77 -3.76
C ALA A 30 4.81 -2.11 -3.05
N HIS A 31 4.96 -1.70 -1.79
CA HIS A 31 3.93 -0.94 -1.08
C HIS A 31 3.71 0.47 -1.66
N ILE A 32 4.74 1.11 -2.21
CA ILE A 32 4.57 2.35 -2.98
C ILE A 32 3.78 2.10 -4.27
N PHE A 33 4.08 1.03 -5.01
CA PHE A 33 3.29 0.69 -6.19
C PHE A 33 1.83 0.44 -5.86
N ASN A 34 1.56 -0.29 -4.76
CA ASN A 34 0.22 -0.49 -4.25
C ASN A 34 -0.50 0.85 -3.99
N ALA A 35 0.15 1.76 -3.27
CA ALA A 35 -0.39 3.08 -2.97
C ALA A 35 -0.66 3.92 -4.24
N MET A 36 0.25 3.90 -5.21
CA MET A 36 0.10 4.62 -6.48
C MET A 36 -1.05 4.07 -7.33
N LEU A 37 -1.17 2.75 -7.43
CA LEU A 37 -2.09 2.08 -8.35
C LEU A 37 -3.52 1.95 -7.78
N THR A 38 -3.66 1.80 -6.46
CA THR A 38 -4.98 1.62 -5.80
C THR A 38 -5.60 2.94 -5.33
N SER A 39 -4.86 4.06 -5.37
CA SER A 39 -5.40 5.40 -5.06
C SER A 39 -6.12 6.07 -6.23
N ALA A 40 -6.01 5.52 -7.45
CA ALA A 40 -6.66 6.06 -8.64
C ALA A 40 -8.14 5.69 -8.74
N ARG A 41 -8.87 6.40 -9.62
CA ARG A 41 -10.29 6.13 -9.92
C ARG A 41 -10.41 4.98 -10.94
N ILE A 42 -10.11 3.77 -10.49
CA ILE A 42 -10.23 2.51 -11.23
C ILE A 42 -10.89 1.44 -10.34
N SER A 43 -11.37 0.32 -10.91
CA SER A 43 -11.82 -0.80 -10.07
C SER A 43 -10.68 -1.36 -9.24
N HIS A 44 -10.98 -1.79 -8.01
CA HIS A 44 -9.99 -2.35 -7.11
C HIS A 44 -9.40 -3.66 -7.65
N GLU A 45 -10.20 -4.47 -8.34
CA GLU A 45 -9.74 -5.70 -9.00
C GLU A 45 -8.67 -5.41 -10.06
N LEU A 46 -8.88 -4.41 -10.93
CA LEU A 46 -7.90 -4.03 -11.94
C LEU A 46 -6.66 -3.39 -11.31
N ALA A 47 -6.83 -2.56 -10.26
CA ALA A 47 -5.69 -2.02 -9.53
C ALA A 47 -4.84 -3.13 -8.90
N SER A 48 -5.45 -4.07 -8.18
CA SER A 48 -4.76 -5.21 -7.57
C SER A 48 -4.07 -6.09 -8.62
N LYS A 49 -4.75 -6.41 -9.72
CA LYS A 49 -4.15 -7.12 -10.85
C LYS A 49 -2.93 -6.37 -11.41
N THR A 50 -3.02 -5.04 -11.52
CA THR A 50 -1.91 -4.20 -12.00
C THR A 50 -0.73 -4.22 -11.03
N VAL A 51 -0.99 -4.19 -9.72
CA VAL A 51 0.05 -4.34 -8.68
C VAL A 51 0.78 -5.68 -8.84
N SER A 52 0.05 -6.78 -9.01
CA SER A 52 0.67 -8.09 -9.29
C SER A 52 1.50 -8.07 -10.58
N CYS A 53 1.00 -7.46 -11.65
CA CYS A 53 1.73 -7.39 -12.92
C CYS A 53 3.07 -6.64 -12.79
N VAL A 54 3.13 -5.54 -12.03
CA VAL A 54 4.40 -4.79 -11.85
C VAL A 54 5.37 -5.55 -10.95
N ILE A 55 4.88 -6.27 -9.93
CA ILE A 55 5.72 -7.11 -9.07
C ILE A 55 6.25 -8.32 -9.85
N GLU A 56 5.40 -9.01 -10.61
CA GLU A 56 5.78 -10.13 -11.49
C GLU A 56 6.78 -9.72 -12.58
N ALA A 57 6.73 -8.48 -13.04
CA ALA A 57 7.72 -7.91 -13.97
C ALA A 57 9.09 -7.64 -13.30
N GLY A 58 9.22 -7.90 -11.99
CA GLY A 58 10.44 -7.65 -11.23
C GLY A 58 10.66 -6.20 -10.86
N TYR A 59 9.70 -5.29 -11.09
CA TYR A 59 9.90 -3.84 -10.85
C TYR A 59 10.01 -3.46 -9.37
N ALA A 60 9.69 -4.38 -8.44
CA ALA A 60 9.99 -4.20 -7.03
C ALA A 60 11.51 -4.24 -6.74
N ASP A 61 12.33 -4.73 -7.67
CA ASP A 61 13.75 -4.40 -7.70
C ASP A 61 13.97 -3.09 -8.47
N VAL A 62 14.52 -2.09 -7.78
CA VAL A 62 14.75 -0.75 -8.35
C VAL A 62 15.71 -0.79 -9.55
N GLN A 63 16.66 -1.74 -9.60
CA GLN A 63 17.60 -1.86 -10.72
C GLN A 63 16.91 -2.43 -11.97
N THR A 64 16.03 -3.42 -11.79
CA THR A 64 15.17 -3.93 -12.86
C THR A 64 14.24 -2.84 -13.38
N LEU A 65 13.61 -2.06 -12.49
CA LEU A 65 12.78 -0.92 -12.89
C LEU A 65 13.58 0.14 -13.66
N ASN A 66 14.80 0.46 -13.21
CA ASN A 66 15.68 1.44 -13.87
C ASN A 66 16.07 1.00 -15.28
N SER A 67 16.26 -0.32 -15.47
CA SER A 67 16.63 -0.91 -16.77
C SER A 67 15.45 -0.99 -17.74
N SER A 68 14.22 -0.78 -17.27
CA SER A 68 13.02 -0.85 -18.11
C SER A 68 12.77 0.45 -18.90
N SER A 69 12.37 0.27 -20.15
CA SER A 69 11.90 1.35 -21.02
C SER A 69 10.53 1.87 -20.61
N TRP A 70 10.16 3.03 -21.13
CA TRP A 70 8.80 3.56 -20.94
C TRP A 70 7.74 2.68 -21.60
N GLU A 71 8.06 2.09 -22.75
CA GLU A 71 7.22 1.17 -23.50
C GLU A 71 6.95 -0.12 -22.71
N GLU A 72 7.99 -0.77 -22.16
CA GLU A 72 7.83 -1.98 -21.34
C GLU A 72 6.94 -1.72 -20.12
N ARG A 73 7.16 -0.60 -19.41
CA ARG A 73 6.31 -0.21 -18.28
C ARG A 73 4.85 -0.01 -18.72
N THR A 74 4.64 0.59 -19.88
CA THR A 74 3.30 0.80 -20.45
C THR A 74 2.62 -0.52 -20.80
N GLU A 75 3.35 -1.50 -21.32
CA GLU A 75 2.85 -2.84 -21.63
C GLU A 75 2.45 -3.61 -20.36
N VAL A 76 3.29 -3.58 -19.31
CA VAL A 76 2.99 -4.20 -18.01
C VAL A 76 1.71 -3.60 -17.41
N LEU A 77 1.58 -2.27 -17.42
CA LEU A 77 0.37 -1.57 -16.94
C LEU A 77 -0.86 -1.94 -17.78
N THR A 78 -0.70 -2.14 -19.09
CA THR A 78 -1.77 -2.59 -19.99
C THR A 78 -2.23 -4.00 -19.67
N LYS A 79 -1.30 -4.94 -19.41
CA LYS A 79 -1.60 -6.32 -18.97
C LYS A 79 -2.45 -6.33 -17.68
N GLY A 80 -2.15 -5.41 -16.77
CA GLY A 80 -2.92 -5.17 -15.54
C GLY A 80 -4.32 -4.58 -15.75
N GLY A 81 -4.62 -4.08 -16.95
CA GLY A 81 -5.88 -3.39 -17.27
C GLY A 81 -5.89 -1.91 -16.91
N TYR A 82 -4.74 -1.32 -16.59
CA TYR A 82 -4.56 0.08 -16.23
C TYR A 82 -4.54 1.02 -17.46
N THR A 83 -5.27 0.65 -18.52
CA THR A 83 -5.14 1.23 -19.87
C THR A 83 -5.40 2.72 -19.91
N ARG A 84 -6.33 3.24 -19.10
CA ARG A 84 -6.68 4.66 -19.06
C ARG A 84 -5.52 5.56 -18.59
N TYR A 85 -4.67 5.04 -17.72
CA TYR A 85 -3.64 5.83 -17.03
C TYR A 85 -2.21 5.33 -17.31
N ARG A 86 -2.06 4.25 -18.07
CA ARG A 86 -0.80 3.54 -18.32
C ARG A 86 0.36 4.47 -18.69
N GLU A 87 0.16 5.43 -19.60
CA GLU A 87 1.22 6.29 -20.13
C GLU A 87 1.77 7.23 -19.04
N LYS A 88 0.86 7.92 -18.34
CA LYS A 88 1.21 8.78 -17.21
C LYS A 88 1.84 7.97 -16.06
N THR A 89 1.33 6.77 -15.80
CA THR A 89 1.85 5.93 -14.73
C THR A 89 3.20 5.31 -15.09
N ALA A 90 3.46 4.97 -16.34
CA ALA A 90 4.78 4.53 -16.81
C ALA A 90 5.83 5.62 -16.60
N THR A 91 5.50 6.89 -16.92
CA THR A 91 6.35 8.03 -16.60
C THR A 91 6.57 8.18 -15.09
N ALA A 92 5.50 8.08 -14.29
CA ALA A 92 5.60 8.19 -12.83
C ALA A 92 6.44 7.07 -12.19
N LEU A 93 6.42 5.85 -12.74
CA LEU A 93 7.29 4.76 -12.31
C LEU A 93 8.77 5.05 -12.61
N GLY A 94 9.07 5.68 -13.76
CA GLY A 94 10.42 6.17 -14.07
C GLY A 94 10.86 7.27 -13.11
N ASP A 95 10.03 8.30 -12.92
CA ASP A 95 10.31 9.39 -11.99
C ASP A 95 10.53 8.86 -10.54
N LEU A 96 9.75 7.88 -10.12
CA LEU A 96 9.91 7.21 -8.82
C LEU A 96 11.26 6.49 -8.73
N CYS A 97 11.65 5.76 -9.78
CA CYS A 97 12.90 5.02 -9.82
C CYS A 97 14.10 5.95 -9.64
N GLU A 98 14.16 7.03 -10.43
CA GLU A 98 15.19 8.07 -10.33
C GLU A 98 15.24 8.65 -8.91
N TRP A 99 14.08 9.03 -8.37
CA TRP A 99 14.00 9.59 -7.02
C TRP A 99 14.49 8.63 -5.93
N VAL A 100 14.16 7.34 -6.02
CA VAL A 100 14.62 6.32 -5.05
C VAL A 100 16.12 6.09 -5.16
N LEU A 101 16.67 6.02 -6.38
CA LEU A 101 18.10 5.84 -6.60
C LEU A 101 18.91 7.04 -6.11
N GLU A 102 18.51 8.26 -6.49
CA GLU A 102 19.28 9.47 -6.21
C GLU A 102 19.18 9.93 -4.75
N LYS A 103 17.97 9.88 -4.16
CA LYS A 103 17.72 10.45 -2.83
C LYS A 103 17.85 9.43 -1.71
N TRP A 104 17.59 8.16 -2.00
CA TRP A 104 17.48 7.09 -0.99
C TRP A 104 18.40 5.90 -1.26
N GLU A 105 19.35 6.05 -2.18
CA GLU A 105 20.38 5.04 -2.48
C GLU A 105 19.77 3.69 -2.89
N GLY A 106 18.59 3.70 -3.53
CA GLY A 106 17.89 2.49 -3.95
C GLY A 106 17.03 1.82 -2.87
N ASP A 107 17.00 2.33 -1.64
CA ASP A 107 16.27 1.72 -0.53
C ASP A 107 15.45 2.75 0.28
N LEU A 108 14.13 2.65 0.17
CA LEU A 108 13.19 3.51 0.90
C LEU A 108 13.19 3.32 2.41
N ASN A 109 13.86 2.30 2.96
CA ASN A 109 14.16 2.27 4.40
C ASN A 109 15.05 3.45 4.83
N ASN A 110 15.85 4.02 3.93
CA ASN A 110 16.63 5.22 4.21
C ASN A 110 15.73 6.45 4.37
N LEU A 111 14.60 6.51 3.66
CA LEU A 111 13.56 7.53 3.88
C LEU A 111 13.02 7.47 5.31
N ARG A 112 12.69 6.26 5.81
CA ARG A 112 12.24 6.05 7.19
C ARG A 112 13.28 6.52 8.20
N LYS A 113 14.55 6.16 8.01
CA LYS A 113 15.66 6.57 8.89
C LYS A 113 15.84 8.09 8.91
N ASP A 114 15.81 8.74 7.75
CA ASP A 114 15.91 10.20 7.61
C ASP A 114 14.68 10.95 8.18
N ALA A 115 13.53 10.27 8.25
CA ALA A 115 12.36 10.74 8.98
C ALA A 115 12.45 10.51 10.50
N GLU A 116 13.53 9.89 10.99
CA GLU A 116 13.74 9.55 12.40
C GLU A 116 12.59 8.75 13.00
N ASP A 117 12.01 7.85 12.19
CA ASP A 117 10.84 7.07 12.57
C ASP A 117 9.60 7.91 12.97
N GLU A 118 9.57 9.20 12.64
CA GLU A 118 8.45 10.08 12.95
C GLU A 118 7.35 9.96 11.89
N PRO A 119 6.13 9.49 12.22
CA PRO A 119 5.09 9.19 11.24
C PRO A 119 4.72 10.37 10.33
N GLN A 120 4.71 11.60 10.87
CA GLN A 120 4.33 12.77 10.08
C GLN A 120 5.44 13.21 9.12
N ARG A 121 6.71 13.02 9.48
CA ARG A 121 7.84 13.21 8.56
C ARG A 121 7.85 12.14 7.48
N ILE A 122 7.57 10.87 7.82
CA ILE A 122 7.43 9.79 6.83
C ILE A 122 6.34 10.14 5.83
N LYS A 123 5.13 10.49 6.29
CA LYS A 123 4.02 10.90 5.42
C LYS A 123 4.39 12.06 4.51
N SER A 124 5.04 13.09 5.06
CA SER A 124 5.47 14.27 4.30
C SER A 124 6.45 13.89 3.18
N LYS A 125 7.44 13.05 3.48
CA LYS A 125 8.43 12.58 2.48
C LYS A 125 7.82 11.66 1.44
N VAL A 126 6.96 10.72 1.84
CA VAL A 126 6.24 9.83 0.90
C VAL A 126 5.34 10.65 -0.03
N LYS A 127 4.74 11.75 0.44
CA LYS A 127 3.94 12.68 -0.36
C LYS A 127 4.75 13.46 -1.40
N GLU A 128 6.08 13.49 -1.32
CA GLU A 128 6.94 14.07 -2.36
C GLU A 128 6.96 13.22 -3.64
N ILE A 129 6.56 11.94 -3.56
CA ILE A 129 6.46 11.07 -4.73
C ILE A 129 5.44 11.64 -5.71
N LYS A 130 5.90 11.92 -6.93
CA LYS A 130 5.07 12.56 -7.96
C LYS A 130 3.85 11.73 -8.30
N GLY A 131 2.68 12.34 -8.17
CA GLY A 131 1.39 11.70 -8.42
C GLY A 131 0.79 10.98 -7.20
N LEU A 132 1.48 10.94 -6.06
CA LEU A 132 0.98 10.35 -4.83
C LEU A 132 0.33 11.43 -3.94
N GLY A 133 -1.01 11.47 -3.92
CA GLY A 133 -1.78 12.36 -3.05
C GLY A 133 -2.08 11.77 -1.67
N ASP A 134 -2.85 12.49 -0.85
CA ASP A 134 -3.20 12.08 0.52
C ASP A 134 -3.81 10.68 0.61
N VAL A 135 -4.63 10.30 -0.38
CA VAL A 135 -5.22 8.95 -0.46
C VAL A 135 -4.13 7.89 -0.61
N GLY A 136 -3.14 8.11 -1.47
CA GLY A 136 -2.03 7.19 -1.66
C GLY A 136 -1.13 7.11 -0.44
N VAL A 137 -0.81 8.25 0.18
CA VAL A 137 -0.04 8.31 1.42
C VAL A 137 -0.73 7.54 2.55
N ASN A 138 -2.05 7.70 2.69
CA ASN A 138 -2.81 6.93 3.68
C ASN A 138 -2.76 5.44 3.39
N ILE A 139 -2.97 5.00 2.14
CA ILE A 139 -2.86 3.57 1.76
C ILE A 139 -1.46 3.03 2.08
N PHE A 140 -0.41 3.81 1.80
CA PHE A 140 0.95 3.43 2.14
C PHE A 140 1.11 3.23 3.66
N CYS A 141 0.69 4.20 4.48
CA CYS A 141 0.79 4.06 5.93
C CYS A 141 -0.05 2.90 6.48
N ASP A 142 -1.27 2.73 5.98
CA ASP A 142 -2.22 1.68 6.36
C ASP A 142 -1.65 0.28 6.13
N THR A 143 -0.95 0.10 5.01
CA THR A 143 -0.35 -1.20 4.64
C THR A 143 1.06 -1.38 5.20
N MET A 144 1.85 -0.32 5.37
CA MET A 144 3.23 -0.41 5.86
C MET A 144 3.35 -0.53 7.37
N GLN A 145 2.32 -0.21 8.15
CA GLN A 145 2.42 -0.19 9.62
C GLN A 145 2.81 -1.53 10.25
N GLY A 146 2.53 -2.66 9.56
CA GLY A 146 3.00 -3.98 10.00
C GLY A 146 4.51 -4.19 9.86
N LEU A 147 5.17 -3.41 8.99
CA LEU A 147 6.60 -3.50 8.68
C LEU A 147 7.40 -2.35 9.29
N TRP A 148 6.87 -1.14 9.15
CA TRP A 148 7.36 0.08 9.78
C TRP A 148 6.51 0.38 10.99
N ILE A 149 6.78 -0.33 12.08
CA ILE A 149 5.99 -0.32 13.32
C ILE A 149 5.79 1.08 13.92
N CYS A 150 6.66 2.03 13.60
CA CYS A 150 6.52 3.43 14.02
C CYS A 150 5.25 4.10 13.46
N LEU A 151 4.69 3.59 12.36
CA LEU A 151 3.42 4.05 11.80
C LEU A 151 2.20 3.52 12.55
N ALA A 152 2.34 2.49 13.38
CA ALA A 152 1.23 1.90 14.10
C ALA A 152 0.90 2.66 15.40
N PRO A 153 -0.39 2.78 15.77
CA PRO A 153 -1.54 2.36 14.98
C PRO A 153 -1.95 3.45 13.97
N PHE A 154 -2.26 3.03 12.74
CA PHE A 154 -2.85 3.90 11.73
C PHE A 154 -4.06 3.23 11.10
N MET A 155 -5.04 4.04 10.69
CA MET A 155 -6.16 3.59 9.89
C MET A 155 -6.53 4.66 8.86
N ASP A 156 -6.60 4.29 7.58
CA ASP A 156 -7.09 5.20 6.53
C ASP A 156 -8.49 5.73 6.88
N PRO A 157 -8.77 7.04 6.77
CA PRO A 157 -10.09 7.61 7.06
C PRO A 157 -11.29 6.98 6.32
N ARG A 158 -11.08 6.27 5.20
CA ARG A 158 -12.15 5.50 4.55
C ARG A 158 -12.39 4.16 5.25
N SER A 159 -11.32 3.50 5.70
CA SER A 159 -11.39 2.29 6.52
C SER A 159 -12.01 2.59 7.88
N LEU A 160 -11.64 3.69 8.54
CA LEU A 160 -12.22 4.08 9.83
C LEU A 160 -13.74 4.29 9.75
N ARG A 161 -14.23 4.99 8.72
CA ARG A 161 -15.69 5.12 8.49
C ARG A 161 -16.39 3.79 8.24
N THR A 162 -15.69 2.84 7.63
CA THR A 162 -16.25 1.48 7.42
C THR A 162 -16.28 0.73 8.74
N ALA A 163 -15.21 0.82 9.55
CA ALA A 163 -15.12 0.24 10.88
C ALA A 163 -16.29 0.72 11.78
N GLU A 164 -16.58 2.02 11.76
CA GLU A 164 -17.75 2.60 12.43
C GLU A 164 -19.05 1.99 11.94
N THR A 165 -19.21 1.88 10.61
CA THR A 165 -20.43 1.36 9.96
C THR A 165 -20.69 -0.11 10.30
N ILE A 166 -19.64 -0.91 10.49
CA ILE A 166 -19.73 -2.34 10.83
C ILE A 166 -19.64 -2.61 12.33
N GLY A 167 -19.73 -1.57 13.18
CA GLY A 167 -19.82 -1.72 14.63
C GLY A 167 -18.49 -1.89 15.38
N LEU A 168 -17.34 -1.68 14.74
CA LEU A 168 -16.04 -1.68 15.42
C LEU A 168 -15.73 -0.36 16.15
N GLY A 169 -16.50 0.69 15.88
CA GLY A 169 -16.31 2.03 16.44
C GLY A 169 -15.34 2.90 15.64
N SER A 170 -14.95 4.04 16.21
CA SER A 170 -14.12 5.08 15.59
C SER A 170 -12.78 5.32 16.30
N ASP A 171 -12.48 4.56 17.35
CA ASP A 171 -11.27 4.71 18.15
C ASP A 171 -10.19 3.74 17.68
N VAL A 172 -9.18 4.28 17.00
CA VAL A 172 -8.06 3.52 16.42
C VAL A 172 -7.21 2.87 17.52
N GLU A 173 -7.04 3.52 18.68
CA GLU A 173 -6.28 2.94 19.80
C GLU A 173 -7.01 1.75 20.39
N GLN A 174 -8.34 1.83 20.57
CA GLN A 174 -9.13 0.69 21.04
C GLN A 174 -9.07 -0.51 20.08
N MET A 175 -9.08 -0.25 18.77
CA MET A 175 -8.88 -1.32 17.77
C MET A 175 -7.49 -1.93 17.87
N PHE A 176 -6.47 -1.12 18.14
CA PHE A 176 -5.11 -1.60 18.34
C PHE A 176 -4.99 -2.48 19.59
N GLU A 177 -5.67 -2.12 20.69
CA GLU A 177 -5.73 -2.96 21.89
C GLU A 177 -6.45 -4.27 21.64
N ALA A 178 -7.54 -4.24 20.86
CA ALA A 178 -8.32 -5.42 20.53
C ALA A 178 -7.52 -6.44 19.70
N VAL A 179 -6.54 -5.98 18.90
CA VAL A 179 -5.60 -6.86 18.19
C VAL A 179 -4.34 -7.18 19.00
N GLY A 180 -4.25 -6.71 20.25
CA GLY A 180 -3.14 -7.00 21.17
C GLY A 180 -1.89 -6.15 20.95
N ARG A 181 -2.04 -4.90 20.50
CA ARG A 181 -0.92 -3.99 20.15
C ARG A 181 0.05 -4.59 19.14
N ASP A 182 -0.48 -5.39 18.22
CA ASP A 182 0.30 -6.10 17.20
C ASP A 182 0.16 -5.37 15.85
N PRO A 183 1.23 -4.72 15.34
CA PRO A 183 1.18 -3.94 14.11
C PRO A 183 0.83 -4.77 12.86
N GLU A 184 1.23 -6.04 12.79
CA GLU A 184 0.89 -6.92 11.67
C GLU A 184 -0.60 -7.28 11.70
N LYS A 185 -1.16 -7.55 12.89
CA LYS A 185 -2.61 -7.74 13.03
C LYS A 185 -3.39 -6.45 12.78
N MET A 186 -2.84 -5.29 13.15
CA MET A 186 -3.44 -4.00 12.83
C MET A 186 -3.50 -3.77 11.31
N ALA A 187 -2.41 -4.05 10.59
CA ALA A 187 -2.41 -4.01 9.13
C ALA A 187 -3.41 -5.00 8.53
N SER A 188 -3.48 -6.23 9.06
CA SER A 188 -4.45 -7.25 8.63
C SER A 188 -5.91 -6.84 8.89
N LEU A 189 -6.18 -6.15 10.00
CA LEU A 189 -7.48 -5.56 10.29
C LEU A 189 -7.85 -4.48 9.26
N CYS A 190 -6.91 -3.58 8.94
CA CYS A 190 -7.13 -2.54 7.94
C CYS A 190 -7.40 -3.14 6.55
N MET A 191 -6.70 -4.21 6.19
CA MET A 191 -6.96 -4.98 4.96
C MET A 191 -8.36 -5.60 4.96
N ALA A 192 -8.77 -6.24 6.06
CA ALA A 192 -10.09 -6.84 6.19
C ALA A 192 -11.21 -5.79 6.03
N ILE A 193 -11.09 -4.64 6.69
CA ILE A 193 -12.05 -3.54 6.60
C ILE A 193 -12.09 -2.97 5.18
N THR A 194 -10.92 -2.82 4.54
CA THR A 194 -10.83 -2.37 3.15
C THR A 194 -11.54 -3.34 2.20
N LYS A 195 -11.35 -4.65 2.39
CA LYS A 195 -12.02 -5.69 1.60
C LYS A 195 -13.54 -5.62 1.76
N VAL A 196 -14.03 -5.50 2.99
CA VAL A 196 -15.47 -5.32 3.27
C VAL A 196 -16.03 -4.10 2.52
N ARG A 197 -15.35 -2.95 2.56
CA ARG A 197 -15.78 -1.74 1.84
C ARG A 197 -15.77 -1.91 0.32
N LEU A 198 -14.71 -2.50 -0.24
CA LEU A 198 -14.54 -2.62 -1.69
C LEU A 198 -15.49 -3.65 -2.31
N GLU A 199 -15.81 -4.71 -1.58
CA GLU A 199 -16.75 -5.76 -1.96
C GLU A 199 -18.20 -5.45 -1.55
N LYS A 200 -18.45 -4.31 -0.91
CA LYS A 200 -19.78 -3.86 -0.44
C LYS A 200 -20.46 -4.85 0.53
N ARG A 201 -19.68 -5.37 1.48
CA ARG A 201 -20.10 -6.40 2.45
C ARG A 201 -20.50 -5.83 3.80
N GLU A 202 -20.66 -4.51 3.94
CA GLU A 202 -21.00 -3.87 5.21
C GLU A 202 -22.33 -4.41 5.79
N SER A 203 -23.24 -4.87 4.94
CA SER A 203 -24.51 -5.49 5.37
C SER A 203 -24.36 -6.83 6.07
N GLU A 204 -23.22 -7.52 5.94
CA GLU A 204 -22.97 -8.77 6.68
C GLU A 204 -22.79 -8.53 8.20
N PHE A 205 -22.60 -7.28 8.61
CA PHE A 205 -22.29 -6.87 9.99
C PHE A 205 -23.38 -5.97 10.58
N LYS A 206 -24.49 -5.79 9.86
CA LYS A 206 -25.67 -5.09 10.38
C LYS A 206 -26.61 -6.15 10.95
N ASP A 207 -26.81 -6.11 12.27
CA ASP A 207 -27.91 -6.82 12.93
C ASP A 207 -29.27 -6.23 12.53
#